data_AF-W7JUH6-F1
#
_entry.id   AF-W7JUH6-F1
#
_cell.length_a   1.000
_cell.length_b   1.000
_cell.length_c   1.000
_cell.angle_alpha   90.00
_cell.angle_beta   90.00
_cell.angle_gamma   90.00
#
_symmetry.space_group_name_H-M   'P 1'
#
loop_
_entity.id
_entity.type
_entity.pdbx_description
1 polymer ?
#
loop_
_entity_poly.entity_id
_entity_poly.type
_entity_poly.pdbx_seq_one_letter_code
_entity_poly.pdbx_strand_id
1 'polypeptide(L)'
;MNGTKTTKTINEGQTILVVFNEGYAPDGVWLGGTKYQFINIERDLEFEGYNFDVATCAKLKGGLHLVKVPGGNILVVLYDEEKEQDRGKHKFMSL
;
A
#
# COMPACT_ATOMS: atom_id res chain seq x y z
N MET A 1 -4.02 23.04 -12.56
CA MET A 1 -3.13 22.27 -13.45
C MET A 1 -3.33 22.79 -14.87
N ASN A 2 -2.26 23.18 -15.57
CA ASN A 2 -2.30 23.94 -16.83
C ASN A 2 -2.44 23.07 -18.10
N GLY A 3 -3.08 21.90 -18.02
CA GLY A 3 -3.28 21.03 -19.18
C GLY A 3 -2.00 20.44 -19.81
N THR A 4 -0.82 20.67 -19.23
CA THR A 4 0.45 20.14 -19.72
C THR A 4 0.46 18.62 -19.62
N LYS A 5 0.65 17.96 -20.76
CA LYS A 5 0.87 16.51 -20.82
C LYS A 5 2.32 16.21 -20.50
N THR A 6 2.54 15.30 -19.56
CA THR A 6 3.85 14.76 -19.23
C THR A 6 3.78 13.24 -19.20
N THR A 7 4.91 12.59 -19.46
CA THR A 7 5.06 11.14 -19.33
C THR A 7 6.01 10.87 -18.19
N LYS A 8 5.65 9.93 -17.32
CA LYS A 8 6.50 9.44 -16.24
C LYS A 8 6.71 7.95 -16.40
N THR A 9 7.96 7.51 -16.27
CA THR A 9 8.32 6.10 -16.17
C THR A 9 8.07 5.65 -14.73
N ILE A 10 7.31 4.57 -14.55
CA ILE A 10 7.00 4.00 -13.23
C ILE A 10 7.83 2.74 -13.02
N ASN A 11 8.50 2.65 -11.87
CA ASN A 11 9.07 1.42 -11.35
C ASN A 11 8.24 0.99 -10.14
N GLU A 12 7.46 -0.08 -10.27
CA GLU A 12 6.50 -0.52 -9.26
C GLU A 12 7.13 -0.72 -7.87
N GLY A 13 8.26 -1.42 -7.81
CA GLY A 13 8.96 -1.67 -6.54
C GLY A 13 9.39 -0.37 -5.84
N GLN A 14 9.83 0.63 -6.60
CA GLN A 14 10.18 1.94 -6.02
C GLN A 14 8.95 2.66 -5.45
N THR A 15 7.78 2.53 -6.08
CA THR A 15 6.55 3.16 -5.55
C THR A 15 6.13 2.58 -4.19
N ILE A 16 6.45 1.31 -3.92
CA ILE A 16 6.23 0.66 -2.61
C ILE A 16 7.24 1.17 -1.58
N LEU A 17 8.53 1.23 -1.93
CA LEU A 17 9.58 1.66 -1.00
C LEU A 17 9.41 3.12 -0.55
N VAL A 18 9.01 4.00 -1.46
CA VAL A 18 8.80 5.43 -1.16
C VAL A 18 7.76 5.63 -0.05
N VAL A 19 6.72 4.78 0.03
CA VAL A 19 5.72 4.86 1.10
C VAL A 19 6.35 4.69 2.48
N PHE A 20 7.24 3.70 2.65
CA PHE A 20 7.88 3.45 3.95
C PHE A 20 9.00 4.44 4.27
N ASN A 21 9.75 4.87 3.26
CA ASN A 21 10.87 5.80 3.43
C ASN A 21 10.37 7.22 3.73
N GLU A 22 9.36 7.69 3.01
CA GLU A 22 8.96 9.09 3.01
C GLU A 22 7.59 9.32 3.68
N GLY A 23 6.77 8.26 3.85
CA GLY A 23 5.43 8.37 4.44
C GLY A 23 4.35 8.88 3.48
N TYR A 24 4.63 8.98 2.17
CA TYR A 24 3.67 9.37 1.14
C TYR A 24 3.96 8.67 -0.20
N ALA A 25 3.05 8.77 -1.17
CA ALA A 25 3.23 8.23 -2.53
C ALA A 25 2.88 9.28 -3.60
N PRO A 26 3.86 10.03 -4.13
CA PRO A 26 3.59 11.20 -5.00
C PRO A 26 2.90 10.82 -6.31
N ASP A 27 3.19 9.64 -6.84
CA ASP A 27 2.61 9.11 -8.08
C ASP A 27 1.58 8.00 -7.84
N GLY A 28 1.23 7.75 -6.58
CA GLY A 28 0.50 6.57 -6.10
C GLY A 28 1.39 5.33 -5.99
N VAL A 29 0.84 4.27 -5.39
CA VAL A 29 1.48 2.96 -5.37
C VAL A 29 1.04 2.19 -6.61
N TRP A 30 1.99 1.60 -7.33
CA TRP A 30 1.73 0.84 -8.54
C TRP A 30 2.10 -0.62 -8.35
N LEU A 31 1.20 -1.51 -8.74
CA LEU A 31 1.42 -2.95 -8.69
C LEU A 31 0.63 -3.64 -9.80
N GLY A 32 1.28 -4.48 -10.59
CA GLY A 32 0.64 -5.24 -11.68
C GLY A 32 -0.02 -4.33 -12.72
N GLY A 33 0.55 -3.16 -12.99
CA GLY A 33 0.01 -2.14 -13.89
C GLY A 33 -1.17 -1.34 -13.33
N THR A 34 -1.59 -1.59 -12.09
CA THR A 34 -2.71 -0.89 -11.44
C THR A 34 -2.20 0.16 -10.47
N LYS A 35 -2.77 1.37 -10.56
CA LYS A 35 -2.53 2.46 -9.60
C LYS A 35 -3.46 2.34 -8.39
N TYR A 36 -2.87 2.41 -7.21
CA TYR A 36 -3.53 2.50 -5.93
C TYR A 36 -3.24 3.87 -5.29
N GLN A 37 -4.27 4.49 -4.73
CA GLN A 37 -4.13 5.69 -3.93
C GLN A 37 -3.62 5.32 -2.54
N PHE A 38 -2.53 5.95 -2.11
CA PHE A 38 -2.07 5.86 -0.73
C PHE A 38 -3.08 6.53 0.22
N ILE A 39 -3.46 5.84 1.29
CA ILE A 39 -4.47 6.31 2.26
C ILE A 39 -3.81 6.67 3.58
N ASN A 40 -3.08 5.72 4.19
CA ASN A 40 -2.37 5.94 5.44
C ASN A 40 -1.16 5.01 5.57
N ILE A 41 -0.27 5.36 6.49
CA ILE A 41 0.76 4.48 7.04
C ILE A 41 0.71 4.59 8.56
N GLU A 42 0.67 3.45 9.22
CA GLU A 42 0.76 3.31 10.67
C GLU A 42 2.13 2.69 10.97
N ARG A 43 2.98 3.42 11.71
CA ARG A 43 4.31 2.96 12.10
C ARG A 43 4.25 2.32 13.48
N ASP A 44 5.07 1.30 13.68
CA ASP A 44 5.16 0.57 14.95
C ASP A 44 3.79 0.10 15.48
N LEU A 45 2.91 -0.36 14.59
CA LEU A 45 1.62 -0.94 14.98
C LEU A 45 1.86 -2.22 15.77
N GLU A 46 1.50 -2.20 17.05
CA GLU A 46 1.58 -3.37 17.92
C GLU A 46 0.41 -4.34 17.63
N PHE A 47 0.76 -5.59 17.31
CA PHE A 47 -0.17 -6.69 17.12
C PHE A 47 0.40 -7.96 17.75
N GLU A 48 -0.30 -8.52 18.74
CA GLU A 48 0.09 -9.75 19.46
C GLU A 48 1.54 -9.77 19.98
N GLY A 49 2.06 -8.60 20.39
CA GLY A 49 3.41 -8.45 20.92
C GLY A 49 4.51 -8.24 19.87
N TYR A 50 4.14 -8.08 18.59
CA TYR A 50 5.03 -7.71 17.49
C TYR A 50 4.69 -6.33 16.95
N ASN A 51 5.69 -5.61 16.45
CA ASN A 51 5.51 -4.29 15.85
C ASN A 51 5.70 -4.34 14.34
N PHE A 52 4.79 -3.69 13.61
CA PHE A 52 4.80 -3.64 12.14
C PHE A 52 4.60 -2.22 11.62
N ASP A 53 5.29 -1.86 10.52
CA ASP A 53 4.90 -0.71 9.72
C ASP A 53 3.87 -1.18 8.68
N VAL A 54 2.68 -0.58 8.69
CA VAL A 54 1.55 -0.99 7.84
C VAL A 54 1.05 0.19 7.03
N ALA A 55 1.15 0.10 5.71
CA ALA A 55 0.54 1.06 4.80
C ALA A 55 -0.72 0.50 4.14
N THR A 56 -1.75 1.34 4.02
CA THR A 56 -2.99 0.99 3.31
C THR A 56 -3.14 1.84 2.06
N CYS A 57 -3.43 1.17 0.95
CA CYS A 57 -3.73 1.82 -0.33
C CYS A 57 -5.07 1.31 -0.87
N ALA A 58 -5.77 2.14 -1.64
CA ALA A 58 -7.09 1.82 -2.18
C ALA A 58 -7.16 2.04 -3.69
N LYS A 59 -8.05 1.31 -4.35
CA LYS A 59 -8.50 1.55 -5.72
C LYS A 59 -10.03 1.45 -5.75
N LEU A 60 -10.64 1.62 -6.93
CA LEU A 60 -12.06 1.34 -7.06
C LEU A 60 -12.36 -0.12 -6.67
N LYS A 61 -13.28 -0.29 -5.71
CA LYS A 61 -13.76 -1.58 -5.18
C LYS A 61 -12.67 -2.53 -4.71
N GLY A 62 -11.65 -2.01 -4.03
CA GLY A 62 -10.58 -2.85 -3.50
C GLY A 62 -9.37 -2.04 -3.07
N GLY A 63 -8.30 -2.75 -2.74
CA GLY A 63 -7.09 -2.10 -2.28
C GLY A 63 -5.99 -3.08 -1.95
N LEU A 64 -4.99 -2.58 -1.23
CA LEU A 64 -3.89 -3.38 -0.74
C LEU A 64 -3.38 -2.88 0.62
N HIS A 65 -2.82 -3.81 1.37
CA HIS A 65 -2.00 -3.53 2.55
C HIS A 65 -0.55 -3.90 2.24
N LEU A 66 0.37 -3.03 2.64
CA LEU A 66 1.80 -3.28 2.62
C LEU A 66 2.25 -3.39 4.07
N VAL A 67 2.87 -4.51 4.45
CA VAL A 67 3.33 -4.74 5.82
C VAL A 67 4.83 -4.98 5.78
N LYS A 68 5.60 -4.11 6.44
CA LYS A 68 7.04 -4.31 6.62
C LYS A 68 7.23 -5.33 7.74
N VAL A 69 7.83 -6.46 7.40
CA VAL A 69 8.06 -7.57 8.34
C VAL A 69 9.57 -7.75 8.60
N PRO A 70 9.96 -8.47 9.68
CA PRO A 70 11.37 -8.74 9.97
C PRO A 70 12.14 -9.37 8.81
N GLY A 71 13.46 -9.17 8.79
CA GLY A 71 14.34 -9.70 7.75
C GLY A 71 14.37 -8.89 6.45
N GLY A 72 13.82 -7.67 6.45
CA GLY A 72 13.88 -6.77 5.30
C GLY A 72 12.87 -7.09 4.20
N ASN A 73 11.77 -7.77 4.55
CA ASN A 73 10.72 -8.16 3.60
C ASN A 73 9.50 -7.24 3.71
N ILE A 74 8.72 -7.18 2.63
CA ILE A 74 7.43 -6.48 2.60
C ILE A 74 6.38 -7.48 2.12
N LEU A 75 5.39 -7.76 2.97
CA LEU A 75 4.21 -8.52 2.59
C LEU A 75 3.23 -7.60 1.85
N VAL A 76 2.65 -8.11 0.77
CA VAL A 76 1.63 -7.42 -0.02
C VAL A 76 0.34 -8.23 0.02
N VAL A 77 -0.73 -7.65 0.55
CA VAL A 77 -2.05 -8.29 0.62
C VAL A 77 -3.05 -7.48 -0.18
N LEU A 78 -3.69 -8.12 -1.15
CA LEU A 78 -4.74 -7.50 -1.97
C LEU A 78 -6.12 -7.84 -1.40
N TYR A 79 -7.06 -6.89 -1.51
CA TYR A 79 -8.47 -7.17 -1.27
C TYR A 79 -9.37 -6.63 -2.39
N ASP A 80 -10.51 -7.28 -2.57
CA ASP A 80 -11.49 -7.05 -3.63
C ASP A 80 -12.90 -6.99 -3.06
N GLU A 81 -13.48 -5.78 -3.01
CA GLU A 81 -14.80 -5.55 -2.40
C GLU A 81 -15.92 -6.27 -3.15
N GLU A 82 -15.72 -6.60 -4.44
CA GLU A 82 -16.69 -7.39 -5.21
C GLU A 82 -16.73 -8.86 -4.79
N LYS A 83 -15.73 -9.31 -4.01
CA LYS A 83 -15.65 -10.67 -3.44
C LYS A 83 -15.98 -10.70 -1.95
N GLU A 84 -16.75 -9.70 -1.48
CA GLU A 84 -17.17 -9.58 -0.08
C GLU A 84 -15.99 -9.44 0.89
N GLN A 85 -14.89 -8.86 0.40
CA GLN A 85 -13.70 -8.57 1.17
C GLN A 85 -13.70 -7.11 1.61
N ASP A 86 -13.33 -6.85 2.86
CA ASP A 86 -13.26 -5.49 3.39
C ASP A 86 -11.85 -5.13 3.90
N ARG A 87 -11.57 -3.84 3.90
CA ARG A 87 -10.29 -3.26 4.31
C ARG A 87 -9.92 -3.56 5.77
N GLY A 88 -10.89 -3.60 6.68
CA GLY A 88 -10.63 -3.78 8.10
C GLY A 88 -10.18 -5.21 8.39
N LYS A 89 -10.99 -6.18 7.95
CA LYS A 89 -10.73 -7.60 8.16
C LYS A 89 -9.42 -8.06 7.51
N HIS A 90 -9.13 -7.59 6.30
CA HIS A 90 -7.90 -7.98 5.61
C HIS A 90 -6.64 -7.30 6.13
N LYS A 91 -6.75 -6.12 6.74
CA LYS A 91 -5.63 -5.55 7.49
C LYS A 91 -5.22 -6.48 8.64
N PHE A 92 -6.19 -6.98 9.41
CA PHE A 92 -5.89 -7.92 10.50
C PHE A 92 -5.37 -9.28 10.01
N MET A 93 -5.90 -9.81 8.91
CA MET A 93 -5.38 -11.05 8.32
C MET A 93 -3.95 -10.93 7.77
N SER A 94 -3.43 -9.70 7.61
CA SER A 94 -2.08 -9.45 7.08
C SER A 94 -1.01 -9.31 8.16
N LEU A 95 -1.40 -9.33 9.44
CA LEU A 95 -0.54 -9.20 10.62
C LEU A 95 -0.50 -10.53 11.38
#